data_AF-A0A520HRL3-F1
#
_entry.id   AF-A0A520HRL3-F1
#
_cell.length_a   1.000
_cell.length_b   1.000
_cell.length_c   1.000
_cell.angle_alpha   90.00
_cell.angle_beta   90.00
_cell.angle_gamma   90.00
#
_symmetry.space_group_name_H-M   'P 1'
#
loop_
_entity.id
_entity.type
_entity.pdbx_description
1 polymer ?
#
loop_
_entity_poly.entity_id
_entity_poly.type
_entity_poly.pdbx_seq_one_letter_code
_entity_poly.pdbx_strand_id
1 'polypeptide(L)'
;AEEGGELVELDPLERGAGGADATLKGIQFNKFAAFFSRAYRENDYLWGRLHGAERLIDIAVSTLPERARLRPGRVLAIKRAAFHAILDEEQPRLGHAAALIDSLRREIG
;
A
#
# COMPACT_ATOMS: atom_id res chain seq x y z
N ALA A 1 1.10 -35.97 36.56
CA ALA A 1 2.01 -34.82 36.50
C ALA A 1 1.74 -34.18 35.15
N GLU A 2 0.75 -33.29 35.03
CA GLU A 2 0.82 -31.88 35.49
C GLU A 2 2.07 -31.20 34.93
N GLU A 3 1.97 -30.69 33.71
CA GLU A 3 2.68 -29.46 33.34
C GLU A 3 1.66 -28.53 32.67
N GLY A 4 1.47 -27.37 33.30
CA GLY A 4 0.50 -26.37 32.94
C GLY A 4 0.87 -25.68 31.64
N GLY A 5 -0.12 -25.57 30.76
CA GLY A 5 -0.08 -24.63 29.64
C GLY A 5 -0.17 -23.21 30.19
N GLU A 6 0.96 -22.52 30.21
CA GLU A 6 1.04 -21.07 30.35
C GLU A 6 0.20 -20.43 29.25
N LEU A 7 -0.84 -19.70 29.65
CA LEU A 7 -1.62 -18.84 28.77
C LEU A 7 -0.69 -17.72 28.30
N VAL A 8 -0.10 -17.90 27.11
CA VAL A 8 0.59 -16.82 26.42
C VAL A 8 -0.46 -15.79 26.01
N GLU A 9 -0.48 -14.69 26.74
CA GLU A 9 -1.23 -13.47 26.43
C GLU A 9 -0.82 -13.01 25.03
N LEU A 10 -1.74 -13.14 24.07
CA LEU A 10 -1.49 -12.82 22.66
C LEU A 10 -1.32 -11.30 22.51
N ASP A 11 -0.12 -10.88 22.07
CA ASP A 11 0.20 -9.51 21.68
C ASP A 11 -0.77 -9.02 20.59
N PRO A 12 -1.50 -7.91 20.79
CA PRO A 12 -2.47 -7.38 19.82
C PRO A 12 -1.88 -6.93 18.47
N LEU A 13 -0.56 -6.98 18.29
CA LEU A 13 0.11 -6.57 17.05
C LEU A 13 0.58 -7.74 16.16
N GLU A 14 0.41 -8.99 16.58
CA GLU A 14 0.69 -10.14 15.73
C GLU A 14 -0.48 -10.42 14.77
N ARG A 15 -0.32 -9.92 13.55
CA ARG A 15 -1.02 -10.33 12.33
C ARG A 15 -2.54 -10.31 12.45
N GLY A 16 -3.11 -9.14 12.17
CA GLY A 16 -4.52 -9.02 11.80
C GLY A 16 -4.89 -10.12 10.80
N ALA A 17 -5.75 -11.02 11.23
CA ALA A 17 -6.42 -12.03 10.44
C ALA A 17 -7.38 -11.35 9.46
N GLY A 18 -6.82 -10.64 8.49
CA GLY A 18 -7.41 -10.31 7.20
C GLY A 18 -6.71 -11.19 6.18
N GLY A 19 -6.94 -12.50 6.29
CA GLY A 19 -6.39 -13.48 5.36
C GLY A 19 -6.71 -13.09 3.92
N ALA A 20 -5.85 -13.55 3.00
CA ALA A 20 -5.93 -13.32 1.56
C ALA A 20 -7.35 -13.48 0.97
N ASP A 21 -8.24 -14.21 1.63
CA ASP A 21 -9.64 -14.44 1.24
C ASP A 21 -10.57 -13.22 1.36
N ALA A 22 -10.32 -12.26 2.26
CA ALA A 22 -11.13 -11.03 2.30
C ALA A 22 -10.71 -10.00 1.22
N THR A 23 -9.51 -10.17 0.66
CA THR A 23 -8.88 -9.26 -0.31
C THR A 23 -8.96 -9.79 -1.75
N LEU A 24 -9.40 -11.04 -1.95
CA LEU A 24 -9.33 -11.70 -3.26
C LEU A 24 -10.69 -12.20 -3.77
N LYS A 25 -11.59 -11.26 -4.13
CA LYS A 25 -12.64 -11.53 -5.15
C LYS A 25 -12.10 -11.74 -6.57
N GLY A 26 -10.78 -11.89 -6.74
CA GLY A 26 -10.10 -12.00 -8.04
C GLY A 26 -9.71 -13.42 -8.47
N ILE A 27 -10.05 -14.47 -7.71
CA ILE A 27 -9.53 -15.82 -7.97
C ILE A 27 -10.34 -16.58 -9.05
N GLN A 28 -11.56 -16.18 -9.41
CA GLN A 28 -12.35 -16.96 -10.39
C GLN A 28 -12.41 -16.42 -11.82
N PHE A 29 -11.92 -15.22 -12.19
CA PHE A 29 -12.00 -14.81 -13.62
C PHE A 29 -10.95 -13.84 -14.23
N ASN A 30 -9.98 -13.23 -13.52
CA ASN A 30 -9.33 -12.01 -14.09
C ASN A 30 -7.81 -11.85 -13.95
N LYS A 31 -7.01 -12.89 -13.70
CA LYS A 31 -5.53 -12.70 -13.66
C LYS A 31 -4.91 -12.32 -15.03
N PHE A 32 -5.58 -12.62 -16.13
CA PHE A 32 -5.18 -12.21 -17.49
C PHE A 32 -6.13 -11.19 -18.14
N ALA A 33 -7.35 -11.02 -17.61
CA ALA A 33 -8.32 -10.12 -18.20
C ALA A 33 -8.26 -8.66 -17.70
N ALA A 34 -7.43 -8.39 -16.69
CA ALA A 34 -6.96 -7.04 -16.39
C ALA A 34 -6.24 -6.39 -17.59
N PHE A 35 -5.57 -7.17 -18.45
CA PHE A 35 -4.97 -6.66 -19.68
C PHE A 35 -5.98 -6.29 -20.76
N PHE A 36 -7.22 -6.80 -20.73
CA PHE A 36 -8.23 -6.54 -21.77
C PHE A 36 -9.11 -5.32 -21.48
N SER A 37 -9.25 -4.90 -20.22
CA SER A 37 -10.00 -3.69 -19.85
C SER A 37 -9.09 -2.50 -19.64
N ARG A 38 -9.43 -1.37 -20.26
CA ARG A 38 -8.74 -0.11 -20.01
C ARG A 38 -8.83 0.31 -18.53
N ALA A 39 -9.97 0.07 -17.89
CA ALA A 39 -10.16 0.40 -16.48
C ALA A 39 -9.23 -0.39 -15.55
N TYR A 40 -9.02 -1.69 -15.81
CA TYR A 40 -8.10 -2.50 -15.01
C TYR A 40 -6.64 -2.11 -15.26
N ARG A 41 -6.24 -1.85 -16.51
CA ARG A 41 -4.88 -1.37 -16.80
C ARG A 41 -4.56 -0.04 -16.12
N GLU A 42 -5.50 0.92 -16.14
CA GLU A 42 -5.31 2.22 -15.45
C GLU A 42 -5.23 2.05 -13.92
N ASN A 43 -6.02 1.13 -13.35
CA ASN A 43 -5.96 0.78 -11.92
C ASN A 43 -4.60 0.19 -11.53
N ASP A 44 -4.15 -0.84 -12.24
CA ASP A 44 -2.87 -1.52 -11.98
C ASP A 44 -1.68 -0.57 -12.19
N TYR A 45 -1.74 0.29 -13.21
CA TYR A 45 -0.73 1.32 -13.45
C TYR A 45 -0.59 2.28 -12.27
N LEU A 46 -1.72 2.77 -11.74
CA LEU A 46 -1.71 3.69 -10.59
C LEU A 46 -1.10 3.02 -9.35
N TRP A 47 -1.51 1.79 -9.03
CA TRP A 47 -0.93 1.03 -7.92
C TRP A 47 0.56 0.75 -8.12
N GLY A 48 0.99 0.47 -9.35
CA GLY A 48 2.40 0.32 -9.71
C GLY A 48 3.22 1.57 -9.38
N ARG A 49 2.70 2.77 -9.71
CA ARG A 49 3.37 4.04 -9.37
C ARG A 49 3.46 4.27 -7.86
N LEU A 50 2.38 4.04 -7.13
CA LEU A 50 2.32 4.26 -5.68
C LEU A 50 3.27 3.31 -4.92
N HIS A 51 3.20 2.00 -5.20
CA HIS A 51 4.09 1.01 -4.59
C HIS A 51 5.56 1.24 -4.97
N GLY A 52 5.81 1.61 -6.24
CA GLY A 52 7.16 1.95 -6.69
C GLY A 52 7.76 3.12 -5.90
N ALA A 53 6.99 4.19 -5.71
CA ALA A 53 7.42 5.36 -4.95
C ALA A 53 7.69 5.02 -3.48
N GLU A 54 6.78 4.29 -2.83
CA GLU A 54 6.98 3.82 -1.45
C GLU A 54 8.27 3.00 -1.33
N ARG A 55 8.46 2.03 -2.23
CA ARG A 55 9.61 1.13 -2.18
C ARG A 55 10.91 1.87 -2.38
N LEU A 56 10.95 2.83 -3.30
CA LEU A 56 12.12 3.67 -3.54
C LEU A 56 12.46 4.54 -2.34
N ILE A 57 11.44 5.12 -1.68
CA ILE A 57 11.63 5.88 -0.44
C ILE A 57 12.23 4.99 0.65
N ASP A 58 11.69 3.79 0.84
CA ASP A 58 12.20 2.87 1.87
C ASP A 58 13.64 2.43 1.60
N ILE A 59 13.99 2.16 0.34
CA ILE A 59 15.37 1.86 -0.06
C ILE A 59 16.28 3.05 0.25
N ALA A 60 15.90 4.26 -0.17
CA ALA A 60 16.69 5.47 0.10
C ALA A 60 16.90 5.68 1.61
N VAL A 61 15.84 5.55 2.41
CA VAL A 61 15.90 5.66 3.87
C VAL A 61 16.82 4.60 4.48
N SER A 62 16.78 3.36 3.98
CA SER A 62 17.63 2.27 4.49
C SER A 62 19.14 2.48 4.25
N THR A 63 19.51 3.38 3.33
CA THR A 63 20.91 3.72 3.05
C THR A 63 21.46 4.86 3.90
N LEU A 64 20.61 5.50 4.73
CA LEU A 64 21.03 6.59 5.58
C LEU A 64 21.97 6.08 6.69
N PRO A 65 23.09 6.77 6.97
CA PRO A 65 23.93 6.44 8.12
C PRO A 65 23.19 6.74 9.43
N GLU A 66 23.54 6.04 10.52
CA GLU A 66 22.86 6.18 11.82
C GLU A 66 22.75 7.64 12.31
N ARG A 67 23.78 8.45 12.05
CA ARG A 67 23.82 9.89 12.38
C ARG A 67 22.83 10.76 11.59
N ALA A 68 22.23 10.23 10.52
CA ALA A 68 21.26 10.90 9.65
C ALA A 68 19.83 10.34 9.84
N ARG A 69 19.57 9.68 10.96
CA ARG A 69 18.26 9.11 11.26
C ARG A 69 17.18 10.18 11.20
N LEU A 70 16.13 9.90 10.44
CA LEU A 70 15.02 10.83 10.27
C LEU A 70 14.17 10.89 11.54
N ARG A 71 13.58 12.07 11.80
CA ARG A 71 12.64 12.25 12.91
C ARG A 71 11.45 11.29 12.78
N PRO A 72 10.85 10.85 13.91
CA PRO A 72 9.62 10.08 13.88
C PRO A 72 8.56 10.74 12.99
N GLY A 73 7.88 9.95 12.18
CA GLY A 73 6.84 10.43 11.25
C GLY A 73 7.35 11.13 9.99
N ARG A 74 8.65 11.46 9.87
CA ARG A 74 9.16 12.15 8.66
C ARG A 74 9.08 11.28 7.41
N VAL A 75 9.38 9.98 7.52
CA VAL A 75 9.26 9.03 6.39
C VAL A 75 7.80 8.95 5.93
N LEU A 76 6.86 8.85 6.87
CA LEU A 76 5.43 8.82 6.55
C LEU A 76 4.99 10.11 5.84
N ALA A 77 5.45 11.28 6.30
CA ALA A 77 5.16 12.55 5.65
C ALA A 77 5.72 12.62 4.21
N ILE A 78 6.92 12.06 3.97
CA ILE A 78 7.52 11.98 2.63
C ILE A 78 6.69 11.05 1.73
N LYS A 79 6.31 9.86 2.22
CA LYS A 79 5.45 8.91 1.48
C LYS A 79 4.11 9.55 1.11
N ARG A 80 3.44 10.20 2.08
CA ARG A 80 2.19 10.94 1.85
C ARG A 80 2.35 12.02 0.77
N ALA A 81 3.39 12.83 0.85
CA ALA A 81 3.66 13.87 -0.14
C ALA A 81 3.90 13.28 -1.54
N ALA A 82 4.65 12.18 -1.63
CA ALA A 82 4.89 11.49 -2.90
C ALA A 82 3.60 10.91 -3.49
N PHE A 83 2.72 10.33 -2.67
CA PHE A 83 1.45 9.80 -3.13
C PHE A 83 0.54 10.91 -3.65
N HIS A 84 0.38 12.01 -2.92
CA HIS A 84 -0.40 13.16 -3.41
C HIS A 84 0.14 13.69 -4.73
N ALA A 85 1.47 13.83 -4.87
CA ALA A 85 2.08 14.26 -6.12
C ALA A 85 1.79 13.32 -7.31
N ILE A 86 1.82 12.00 -7.08
CA ILE A 86 1.46 11.01 -8.11
C ILE A 86 -0.03 11.13 -8.47
N LEU A 87 -0.91 11.24 -7.48
CA LEU A 87 -2.35 11.37 -7.72
C LEU A 87 -2.67 12.68 -8.47
N ASP A 88 -1.97 13.77 -8.18
CA ASP A 88 -2.10 15.05 -8.90
C ASP A 88 -1.67 14.91 -10.37
N GLU A 89 -0.56 14.22 -10.60
CA GLU A 89 -0.04 13.99 -11.95
C GLU A 89 -0.97 13.11 -12.80
N GLU A 90 -1.59 12.10 -12.18
CA GLU A 90 -2.37 11.09 -12.88
C GLU A 90 -3.86 11.41 -13.05
N GLN A 91 -4.45 12.24 -12.18
CA GLN A 91 -5.86 12.63 -12.24
C GLN A 91 -6.33 13.06 -13.65
N PRO A 92 -5.61 13.92 -14.41
CA PRO A 92 -6.07 14.34 -15.73
C PRO A 92 -5.91 13.25 -16.81
N ARG A 93 -5.19 12.16 -16.55
CA ARG A 93 -4.81 11.13 -17.52
C ARG A 93 -5.59 9.82 -17.35
N LEU A 94 -5.91 9.44 -16.11
CA LEU A 94 -6.52 8.16 -15.78
C LEU A 94 -8.04 8.29 -15.59
N GLY A 95 -8.76 8.50 -16.69
CA GLY A 95 -10.21 8.73 -16.67
C GLY A 95 -11.03 7.60 -16.05
N HIS A 96 -10.60 6.34 -16.17
CA HIS A 96 -11.29 5.20 -15.57
C HIS A 96 -10.90 4.95 -14.11
N ALA A 97 -9.78 5.50 -13.64
CA ALA A 97 -9.32 5.38 -12.26
C ALA A 97 -9.67 6.60 -11.39
N ALA A 98 -10.39 7.60 -11.91
CA ALA A 98 -10.73 8.82 -11.18
C ALA A 98 -11.41 8.55 -9.81
N ALA A 99 -12.37 7.63 -9.76
CA ALA A 99 -13.03 7.26 -8.51
C ALA A 99 -12.09 6.61 -7.49
N LEU A 100 -11.10 5.84 -7.96
CA LEU A 100 -10.05 5.27 -7.12
C LEU A 100 -9.16 6.39 -6.58
N ILE A 101 -8.72 7.33 -7.42
CA ILE A 101 -7.90 8.47 -7.00
C ILE A 101 -8.61 9.27 -5.89
N ASP A 102 -9.89 9.56 -6.07
CA ASP A 102 -10.68 10.27 -5.07
C ASP A 102 -10.77 9.50 -3.74
N SER A 103 -10.88 8.17 -3.78
CA SER A 103 -10.85 7.33 -2.57
C SER A 103 -9.50 7.39 -1.87
N LEU A 104 -8.42 7.22 -2.62
CA LEU A 104 -7.06 7.24 -2.09
C LEU A 104 -6.73 8.58 -1.44
N ARG A 105 -7.18 9.71 -2.01
CA ARG A 105 -6.98 11.04 -1.39
C ARG A 105 -7.64 11.13 -0.02
N ARG A 106 -8.85 10.60 0.14
CA ARG A 106 -9.55 10.58 1.43
C ARG A 106 -8.85 9.71 2.47
N GLU A 107 -8.33 8.57 2.04
CA GLU A 107 -7.62 7.63 2.92
C GLU A 107 -6.25 8.15 3.35
N ILE A 108 -5.51 8.77 2.44
CA ILE A 108 -4.17 9.29 2.71
C ILE A 108 -4.22 10.49 3.67
N GLY A 109 -5.25 11.34 3.53
CA GLY A 109 -5.35 12.61 4.25
C GLY A 109 -4.49 13.69 3.63
#